data_AF-A0A818GWR8-F1
#
_entry.id   AF-A0A818GWR8-F1
#
_cell.length_a   1.000
_cell.length_b   1.000
_cell.length_c   1.000
_cell.angle_alpha   90.00
_cell.angle_beta   90.00
_cell.angle_gamma   90.00
#
_symmetry.space_group_name_H-M   'P 1'
#
loop_
_entity.id
_entity.type
_entity.pdbx_description
1 polymer ?
#
loop_
_entity_poly.entity_id
_entity_poly.type
_entity_poly.pdbx_seq_one_letter_code
_entity_poly.pdbx_strand_id
1 'polypeptide(L)'
;MTNISIRGEILVGLCLTAGIITIIYQRKNKSKLLSKNKVSNEKSLCDYSYRDLFHFFIAPEFHYDKLHFAKEFSEQMHIEASKYMMMDHDDDPDFADHFTYIKYDKEKINERLDYIQERLFKQRYLDWLDAGQPVDENSYYWWAETKLHLITYLIQREPYHLTDGIWLRGVPQGPMTYIDSKLFSIYIDELGNGDVSQNHPSVYLNVLKDLELYVPPITSREFVDQKQILDISFKKPLLTLTTSLFPKTFTPEILGYTLWLETTSSSEHSGLRKILDRYDLNPKFSLLHNAIDNNLDGHGKYARDAVQLYLDDILQKEGRQAVEHHWKRIWTGYVAYGTTGNIDNELKALYKKQKQITPKQEFIELIKKKSILAQKMHGARRIGPNNCLLNDLFSSNDPEKLLYELENSDMIVKGYPHQSKLLNHAVTFQGPMYQVFNADELSIITRWIISLLPSTINDVLSLLVKRRKLAKHLSTNVKLQLPDGSEEYLKDLFEKDPSELLSAFRVSKWNIPFDGSNVTKENVDTCPLIKSIDKNGILEHVFNRYDNDKEILSNWILEGSPIQNETSQDQSKQINIISQKPFQFQY
;
A
#
# COMPACT_ATOMS: atom_id res chain seq x y z
N MET A 1 -41.69 55.41 33.57
CA MET A 1 -40.70 56.05 32.68
C MET A 1 -39.41 56.26 33.46
N THR A 2 -38.26 56.14 32.79
CA THR A 2 -36.87 56.18 33.31
C THR A 2 -36.33 54.89 33.97
N ASN A 3 -35.80 53.96 33.16
CA ASN A 3 -34.56 53.20 33.51
C ASN A 3 -34.00 52.25 32.42
N ILE A 4 -34.32 52.43 31.13
CA ILE A 4 -33.81 51.53 30.05
C ILE A 4 -32.74 52.19 29.15
N SER A 5 -32.51 53.51 29.25
CA SER A 5 -31.64 54.23 28.29
C SER A 5 -30.13 54.15 28.57
N ILE A 6 -29.68 53.76 29.76
CA ILE A 6 -28.26 53.92 30.15
C ILE A 6 -27.40 52.70 29.79
N ARG A 7 -27.99 51.50 29.61
CA ARG A 7 -27.22 50.28 29.28
C ARG A 7 -26.84 50.17 27.79
N GLY A 8 -27.57 50.83 26.89
CA GLY A 8 -27.26 50.83 25.45
C GLY A 8 -26.04 51.70 25.10
N GLU A 9 -25.90 52.87 25.73
CA GLU A 9 -24.81 53.81 25.41
C GLU A 9 -23.44 53.34 25.94
N ILE A 10 -23.42 52.63 27.08
CA ILE A 10 -22.17 52.07 27.64
C ILE A 10 -21.65 50.92 26.77
N LEU A 11 -22.54 50.08 26.20
CA LEU A 11 -22.15 48.96 25.34
C LEU A 11 -21.63 49.44 23.97
N VAL A 12 -22.24 50.49 23.41
CA VAL A 12 -21.79 51.10 22.15
C VAL A 12 -20.44 51.84 22.33
N GLY A 13 -20.23 52.47 23.48
CA GLY A 13 -18.95 53.10 23.84
C GLY A 13 -17.78 52.11 24.00
N LEU A 14 -18.03 50.91 24.55
CA LEU A 14 -17.01 49.86 24.68
C LEU A 14 -16.64 49.20 23.34
N CYS A 15 -17.59 49.04 22.42
CA CYS A 15 -17.30 48.53 21.08
C CYS A 15 -16.54 49.54 20.20
N LEU A 16 -16.85 50.85 20.31
CA LEU A 16 -16.14 51.90 19.57
C LEU A 16 -14.70 52.09 20.07
N THR A 17 -14.47 51.98 21.37
CA THR A 17 -13.12 52.07 21.96
C THR A 17 -12.25 50.85 21.59
N ALA A 18 -12.82 49.64 21.56
CA ALA A 18 -12.12 48.44 21.07
C ALA A 18 -11.78 48.51 19.56
N GLY A 19 -12.69 49.05 18.74
CA GLY A 19 -12.45 49.29 17.31
C GLY A 19 -11.36 50.33 17.04
N ILE A 20 -11.33 51.42 17.81
CA ILE A 20 -10.31 52.48 17.69
C ILE A 20 -8.94 51.97 18.18
N ILE A 21 -8.88 51.18 19.24
CA ILE A 21 -7.62 50.57 19.73
C ILE A 21 -7.06 49.59 18.67
N THR A 22 -7.91 48.81 18.01
CA THR A 22 -7.51 47.89 16.93
C THR A 22 -6.97 48.64 15.70
N ILE A 23 -7.62 49.75 15.31
CA ILE A 23 -7.17 50.60 14.19
C ILE A 23 -5.86 51.33 14.52
N ILE A 24 -5.68 51.79 15.76
CA ILE A 24 -4.43 52.42 16.21
C ILE A 24 -3.30 51.38 16.27
N TYR A 25 -3.57 50.15 16.73
CA TYR A 25 -2.60 49.05 16.75
C TYR A 25 -2.17 48.64 15.33
N GLN A 26 -3.13 48.54 14.39
CA GLN A 26 -2.85 48.25 12.98
C GLN A 26 -2.07 49.39 12.30
N ARG A 27 -2.36 50.67 12.59
CA ARG A 27 -1.60 51.82 12.05
C ARG A 27 -0.18 51.91 12.62
N LYS A 28 0.01 51.64 13.91
CA LYS A 28 1.34 51.67 14.56
C LYS A 28 2.25 50.53 14.09
N ASN A 29 1.68 49.37 13.70
CA ASN A 29 2.41 48.30 13.04
C ASN A 29 2.71 48.62 11.57
N LYS A 30 1.78 49.26 10.85
CA LYS A 30 2.01 49.67 9.44
C LYS A 30 3.11 50.73 9.31
N SER A 31 3.26 51.64 10.27
CA SER A 31 4.35 52.63 10.28
C SER A 31 5.70 52.05 10.73
N LYS A 32 5.72 50.92 11.45
CA LYS A 32 6.95 50.20 11.83
C LYS A 32 7.48 49.30 10.71
N LEU A 33 6.64 48.98 9.73
CA LEU A 33 6.98 48.20 8.53
C LEU A 33 7.63 49.02 7.41
N LEU A 34 7.62 50.35 7.48
CA LEU A 34 8.20 51.23 6.44
C LEU A 34 9.60 51.78 6.75
N SER A 35 10.26 51.29 7.81
CA SER A 35 11.66 51.62 8.08
C SER A 35 12.42 50.44 8.67
N LYS A 36 12.85 49.52 7.82
CA LYS A 36 14.04 48.67 8.03
C LYS A 36 14.31 47.87 6.75
N ASN A 37 15.29 48.30 5.98
CA ASN A 37 16.06 47.41 5.10
C ASN A 37 16.83 46.42 5.99
N LYS A 38 16.13 45.40 6.47
CA LYS A 38 16.72 44.14 6.90
C LYS A 38 16.45 43.16 5.77
N VAL A 39 17.50 42.55 5.26
CA VAL A 39 17.38 41.30 4.49
C VAL A 39 16.55 40.35 5.34
N SER A 40 15.29 40.12 4.96
CA SER A 40 14.39 39.25 5.71
C SER A 40 14.82 37.81 5.48
N ASN A 41 15.20 37.11 6.55
CA ASN A 41 15.17 35.65 6.59
C ASN A 41 13.70 35.19 6.67
N GLU A 42 12.85 35.68 5.76
CA GLU A 42 11.47 35.21 5.67
C GLU A 42 11.48 33.83 5.03
N LYS A 43 10.96 32.85 5.76
CA LYS A 43 10.76 31.50 5.23
C LYS A 43 9.81 31.58 4.03
N SER A 44 10.11 30.80 3.02
CA SER A 44 9.32 30.58 1.81
C SER A 44 8.53 29.28 1.91
N LEU A 45 7.63 29.02 0.96
CA LEU A 45 6.85 27.77 0.93
C LEU A 45 7.76 26.53 0.88
N CYS A 46 8.88 26.58 0.16
CA CYS A 46 9.79 25.45 0.00
C CYS A 46 10.64 25.15 1.26
N ASP A 47 10.58 26.00 2.29
CA ASP A 47 11.22 25.75 3.58
C ASP A 47 10.39 24.81 4.49
N TYR A 48 9.21 24.37 4.03
CA TYR A 48 8.31 23.49 4.77
C TYR A 48 8.09 22.18 4.01
N SER A 49 8.10 21.07 4.75
CA SER A 49 7.66 19.77 4.22
C SER A 49 6.14 19.75 4.00
N TYR A 50 5.64 18.76 3.24
CA TYR A 50 4.18 18.59 3.13
C TYR A 50 3.54 18.28 4.48
N ARG A 51 4.26 17.60 5.38
CA ARG A 51 3.84 17.36 6.77
C ARG A 51 3.66 18.62 7.58
N ASP A 52 4.63 19.54 7.51
CA ASP A 52 4.56 20.79 8.25
C ASP A 52 3.37 21.63 7.77
N LEU A 53 3.19 21.72 6.44
CA LEU A 53 2.06 22.43 5.85
C LEU A 53 0.72 21.77 6.18
N PHE A 54 0.65 20.44 6.14
CA PHE A 54 -0.56 19.70 6.53
C PHE A 54 -0.93 20.00 7.99
N HIS A 55 0.05 19.94 8.91
CA HIS A 55 -0.15 20.27 10.32
C HIS A 55 -0.66 21.71 10.51
N PHE A 56 -0.19 22.66 9.70
CA PHE A 56 -0.68 24.04 9.77
C PHE A 56 -2.13 24.18 9.31
N PHE A 57 -2.54 23.47 8.25
CA PHE A 57 -3.81 23.74 7.58
C PHE A 57 -4.94 22.76 7.91
N ILE A 58 -4.64 21.68 8.62
CA ILE A 58 -5.65 20.86 9.30
C ILE A 58 -6.30 21.63 10.46
N ALA A 59 -5.54 22.49 11.15
CA ALA A 59 -6.01 23.38 12.23
C ALA A 59 -5.60 24.84 11.97
N PRO A 60 -6.15 25.46 10.89
CA PRO A 60 -5.71 26.77 10.39
C PRO A 60 -5.90 27.91 11.39
N GLU A 61 -6.81 27.78 12.35
CA GLU A 61 -7.09 28.75 13.41
C GLU A 61 -5.90 29.01 14.35
N PHE A 62 -4.94 28.10 14.41
CA PHE A 62 -3.71 28.29 15.17
C PHE A 62 -2.55 28.86 14.33
N HIS A 63 -2.78 29.04 13.02
CA HIS A 63 -1.74 29.33 12.03
C HIS A 63 -2.15 30.40 11.01
N TYR A 64 -2.94 31.39 11.44
CA TYR A 64 -3.39 32.50 10.58
C TYR A 64 -2.25 33.24 9.87
N ASP A 65 -1.07 33.33 10.49
CA ASP A 65 0.13 33.94 9.93
C ASP A 65 0.64 33.23 8.67
N LYS A 66 0.24 31.97 8.47
CA LYS A 66 0.70 31.09 7.38
C LYS A 66 -0.32 30.89 6.26
N LEU A 67 -1.51 31.52 6.32
CA LEU A 67 -2.56 31.33 5.30
C LEU A 67 -2.10 31.69 3.88
N HIS A 68 -1.15 32.61 3.72
CA HIS A 68 -0.60 32.94 2.41
C HIS A 68 0.10 31.74 1.75
N PHE A 69 0.78 30.88 2.53
CA PHE A 69 1.37 29.64 2.02
C PHE A 69 0.32 28.63 1.57
N ALA A 70 -0.85 28.56 2.21
CA ALA A 70 -1.94 27.71 1.73
C ALA A 70 -2.39 28.14 0.34
N LYS A 71 -2.59 29.45 0.14
CA LYS A 71 -3.00 29.98 -1.18
C LYS A 71 -1.93 29.73 -2.23
N GLU A 72 -0.67 30.00 -1.90
CA GLU A 72 0.47 29.77 -2.79
C GLU A 72 0.59 28.30 -3.18
N PHE A 73 0.44 27.37 -2.23
CA PHE A 73 0.46 25.93 -2.50
C PHE A 73 -0.66 25.51 -3.46
N SER A 74 -1.91 25.94 -3.21
CA SER A 74 -3.03 25.65 -4.11
C SER A 74 -2.78 26.18 -5.52
N GLU A 75 -2.35 27.44 -5.66
CA GLU A 75 -2.04 28.05 -6.95
C GLU A 75 -0.92 27.29 -7.68
N GLN A 76 0.14 26.87 -6.98
CA GLN A 76 1.22 26.06 -7.56
C GLN A 76 0.70 24.72 -8.10
N MET A 77 -0.14 24.01 -7.34
CA MET A 77 -0.72 22.73 -7.78
C MET A 77 -1.67 22.90 -8.98
N HIS A 78 -2.48 23.96 -9.02
CA HIS A 78 -3.32 24.27 -10.18
C HIS A 78 -2.50 24.64 -11.42
N ILE A 79 -1.36 25.32 -11.25
CA ILE A 79 -0.42 25.61 -12.33
C ILE A 79 0.23 24.33 -12.84
N GLU A 80 0.66 23.43 -11.95
CA GLU A 80 1.20 22.11 -12.32
C GLU A 80 0.18 21.31 -13.12
N ALA A 81 -1.08 21.24 -12.66
CA ALA A 81 -2.16 20.57 -13.37
C ALA A 81 -2.46 21.19 -14.74
N SER A 82 -2.46 22.53 -14.80
CA SER A 82 -2.64 23.26 -16.07
C SER A 82 -1.53 22.96 -17.07
N LYS A 83 -0.29 22.79 -16.60
CA LYS A 83 0.85 22.39 -17.44
C LYS A 83 0.71 20.93 -17.87
N TYR A 84 0.38 20.04 -16.93
CA TYR A 84 0.16 18.62 -17.20
C TYR A 84 -0.88 18.43 -18.31
N MET A 85 -2.00 19.14 -18.25
CA MET A 85 -3.04 19.14 -19.28
C MET A 85 -2.55 19.54 -20.70
N MET A 86 -1.43 20.26 -20.81
CA MET A 86 -0.86 20.75 -22.07
C MET A 86 0.36 19.95 -22.53
N MET A 87 0.84 19.01 -21.73
CA MET A 87 1.95 18.14 -22.09
C MET A 87 1.49 17.05 -23.05
N ASP A 88 2.45 16.46 -23.73
CA ASP A 88 2.24 15.24 -24.50
C ASP A 88 2.26 14.03 -23.56
N HIS A 89 1.30 13.13 -23.72
CA HIS A 89 1.07 11.97 -22.86
C HIS A 89 0.87 10.69 -23.68
N ASP A 90 1.54 10.60 -24.83
CA ASP A 90 1.53 9.39 -25.66
C ASP A 90 1.92 8.11 -24.89
N ASP A 91 2.68 8.24 -23.79
CA ASP A 91 3.08 7.13 -22.91
C ASP A 91 2.07 6.83 -21.78
N ASP A 92 1.07 7.68 -21.54
CA ASP A 92 -0.04 7.43 -20.62
C ASP A 92 -1.27 7.02 -21.43
N PRO A 93 -1.52 5.72 -21.60
CA PRO A 93 -2.60 5.22 -22.46
C PRO A 93 -3.99 5.65 -21.98
N ASP A 94 -4.10 6.15 -20.75
CA ASP A 94 -5.36 6.51 -20.10
C ASP A 94 -5.51 8.03 -19.99
N PHE A 95 -4.43 8.80 -20.21
CA PHE A 95 -4.48 10.26 -20.17
C PHE A 95 -5.51 10.83 -21.13
N ALA A 96 -5.52 10.30 -22.36
CA ALA A 96 -6.42 10.73 -23.40
C ALA A 96 -7.86 10.71 -22.92
N ASP A 97 -8.23 9.73 -22.08
CA ASP A 97 -9.56 9.49 -21.54
C ASP A 97 -9.88 10.32 -20.30
N HIS A 98 -8.93 10.48 -19.39
CA HIS A 98 -9.18 11.12 -18.11
C HIS A 98 -8.89 12.62 -18.09
N PHE A 99 -7.82 13.09 -18.74
CA PHE A 99 -7.27 14.41 -18.43
C PHE A 99 -7.29 15.42 -19.57
N THR A 100 -7.52 14.97 -20.81
CA THR A 100 -7.56 15.85 -21.99
C THR A 100 -8.60 16.95 -21.85
N TYR A 101 -8.17 18.20 -22.02
CA TYR A 101 -9.09 19.34 -22.04
C TYR A 101 -10.01 19.30 -23.25
N ILE A 102 -11.31 19.46 -23.01
CA ILE A 102 -12.32 19.72 -24.03
C ILE A 102 -12.96 21.08 -23.79
N LYS A 103 -13.31 21.80 -24.88
CA LYS A 103 -14.09 23.04 -24.76
C LYS A 103 -15.45 22.78 -24.15
N TYR A 104 -16.03 23.78 -23.49
CA TYR A 104 -17.30 23.57 -22.81
C TYR A 104 -18.43 23.33 -23.82
N ASP A 105 -19.03 22.16 -23.69
CA ASP A 105 -20.28 21.81 -24.35
C ASP A 105 -21.03 20.84 -23.43
N LYS A 106 -22.25 21.21 -23.06
CA LYS A 106 -23.01 20.53 -22.01
C LYS A 106 -23.26 19.06 -22.35
N GLU A 107 -23.59 18.76 -23.60
CA GLU A 107 -23.89 17.39 -24.05
C GLU A 107 -22.60 16.56 -24.12
N LYS A 108 -21.56 17.10 -24.76
CA LYS A 108 -20.27 16.38 -24.90
C LYS A 108 -19.58 16.09 -23.58
N ILE A 109 -19.70 16.99 -22.60
CA ILE A 109 -19.11 16.77 -21.27
C ILE A 109 -19.83 15.62 -20.57
N ASN A 110 -21.16 15.58 -20.62
CA ASN A 110 -21.91 14.48 -20.03
C ASN A 110 -21.57 13.14 -20.70
N GLU A 111 -21.56 13.09 -22.03
CA GLU A 111 -21.13 11.92 -22.79
C GLU A 111 -19.72 11.47 -22.39
N ARG A 112 -18.80 12.42 -22.21
CA ARG A 112 -17.44 12.12 -21.80
C ARG A 112 -17.36 11.55 -20.38
N LEU A 113 -18.06 12.14 -19.43
CA LEU A 113 -18.09 11.66 -18.05
C LEU A 113 -18.74 10.28 -17.95
N ASP A 114 -19.76 9.99 -18.76
CA ASP A 114 -20.37 8.67 -18.85
C ASP A 114 -19.39 7.65 -19.45
N TYR A 115 -18.68 8.03 -20.52
CA TYR A 115 -17.65 7.19 -21.11
C TYR A 115 -16.52 6.84 -20.13
N ILE A 116 -15.98 7.84 -19.42
CA ILE A 116 -14.95 7.65 -18.39
C ILE A 116 -15.45 6.66 -17.35
N GLN A 117 -16.71 6.83 -16.90
CA GLN A 117 -17.29 5.97 -15.89
C GLN A 117 -17.48 4.53 -16.39
N GLU A 118 -18.04 4.32 -17.59
CA GLU A 118 -18.23 2.99 -18.17
C GLU A 118 -16.89 2.26 -18.34
N ARG A 119 -15.86 2.98 -18.79
CA ARG A 119 -14.50 2.46 -18.90
C ARG A 119 -13.97 2.02 -17.53
N LEU A 120 -14.08 2.89 -16.51
CA LEU A 120 -13.70 2.55 -15.14
C LEU A 120 -14.49 1.32 -14.67
N PHE A 121 -15.81 1.26 -14.85
CA PHE A 121 -16.61 0.07 -14.52
C PHE A 121 -16.15 -1.21 -15.18
N LYS A 122 -15.78 -1.15 -16.45
CA LYS A 122 -15.26 -2.31 -17.16
C LYS A 122 -13.92 -2.76 -16.58
N GLN A 123 -13.01 -1.82 -16.30
CA GLN A 123 -11.73 -2.09 -15.65
C GLN A 123 -11.95 -2.72 -14.26
N ARG A 124 -12.88 -2.16 -13.47
CA ARG A 124 -13.28 -2.69 -12.15
C ARG A 124 -13.73 -4.14 -12.21
N TYR A 125 -14.49 -4.54 -13.24
CA TYR A 125 -14.94 -5.94 -13.38
C TYR A 125 -13.76 -6.88 -13.61
N LEU A 126 -12.80 -6.48 -14.45
CA LEU A 126 -11.57 -7.24 -14.70
C LEU A 126 -10.72 -7.33 -13.42
N ASP A 127 -10.54 -6.21 -12.73
CA ASP A 127 -9.80 -6.15 -11.48
C ASP A 127 -10.51 -6.97 -10.39
N TRP A 128 -11.84 -6.93 -10.31
CA TRP A 128 -12.61 -7.74 -9.37
C TRP A 128 -12.45 -9.25 -9.61
N LEU A 129 -12.30 -9.69 -10.87
CA LEU A 129 -11.95 -11.07 -11.19
C LEU A 129 -10.52 -11.40 -10.75
N ASP A 130 -9.57 -10.49 -10.99
CA ASP A 130 -8.17 -10.61 -10.57
C ASP A 130 -8.02 -10.68 -9.04
N ALA A 131 -8.82 -9.93 -8.27
CA ALA A 131 -8.86 -10.00 -6.81
C ALA A 131 -9.30 -11.38 -6.28
N GLY A 132 -9.84 -12.27 -7.12
CA GLY A 132 -10.12 -13.67 -6.79
C GLY A 132 -8.92 -14.61 -6.98
N GLN A 133 -7.83 -14.15 -7.58
CA GLN A 133 -6.60 -14.90 -7.85
C GLN A 133 -5.49 -14.54 -6.85
N PRO A 134 -4.40 -15.34 -6.78
CA PRO A 134 -3.18 -14.92 -6.11
C PRO A 134 -2.72 -13.56 -6.66
N VAL A 135 -2.47 -12.61 -5.78
CA VAL A 135 -2.03 -11.26 -6.13
C VAL A 135 -0.51 -11.23 -6.23
N ASP A 136 0.02 -10.65 -7.30
CA ASP A 136 1.47 -10.51 -7.51
C ASP A 136 1.86 -9.09 -7.96
N GLU A 137 3.09 -8.92 -8.46
CA GLU A 137 3.59 -7.63 -8.91
C GLU A 137 2.93 -7.09 -10.19
N ASN A 138 2.24 -7.91 -10.96
CA ASN A 138 1.55 -7.52 -12.19
C ASN A 138 0.05 -7.30 -11.95
N SER A 139 -0.49 -7.77 -10.83
CA SER A 139 -1.87 -7.50 -10.42
C SER A 139 -2.13 -6.02 -10.16
N TYR A 140 -3.36 -5.57 -10.42
CA TYR A 140 -3.81 -4.21 -10.06
C TYR A 140 -3.73 -3.97 -8.54
N TYR A 141 -4.07 -5.00 -7.74
CA TYR A 141 -4.02 -4.97 -6.28
C TYR A 141 -2.67 -5.41 -5.69
N TRP A 142 -1.56 -5.25 -6.41
CA TRP A 142 -0.21 -5.66 -5.97
C TRP A 142 0.12 -5.27 -4.51
N TRP A 143 -0.41 -4.14 -4.05
CA TRP A 143 -0.28 -3.63 -2.68
C TRP A 143 -0.99 -4.48 -1.63
N ALA A 144 -1.68 -5.56 -2.02
CA ALA A 144 -2.35 -6.52 -1.15
C ALA A 144 -1.86 -7.97 -1.33
N GLU A 145 -0.69 -8.17 -1.95
CA GLU A 145 -0.06 -9.51 -2.06
C GLU A 145 0.08 -10.18 -0.69
N THR A 146 0.45 -9.41 0.34
CA THR A 146 0.51 -9.87 1.73
C THR A 146 -0.29 -8.94 2.64
N LYS A 147 -0.67 -9.43 3.84
CA LYS A 147 -1.32 -8.61 4.86
C LYS A 147 -0.47 -7.40 5.25
N LEU A 148 0.86 -7.54 5.27
CA LEU A 148 1.78 -6.44 5.57
C LEU A 148 1.80 -5.37 4.46
N HIS A 149 1.78 -5.79 3.18
CA HIS A 149 1.66 -4.85 2.07
C HIS A 149 0.34 -4.07 2.17
N LEU A 150 -0.76 -4.76 2.48
CA LEU A 150 -2.07 -4.14 2.66
C LEU A 150 -2.06 -3.13 3.82
N ILE A 151 -1.52 -3.51 4.97
CA ILE A 151 -1.35 -2.61 6.13
C ILE A 151 -0.54 -1.38 5.74
N THR A 152 0.58 -1.56 5.04
CA THR A 152 1.45 -0.46 4.60
C THR A 152 0.69 0.50 3.68
N TYR A 153 -0.07 -0.06 2.73
CA TYR A 153 -0.90 0.70 1.79
C TYR A 153 -1.99 1.50 2.52
N LEU A 154 -2.66 0.90 3.50
CA LEU A 154 -3.66 1.59 4.32
C LEU A 154 -3.01 2.73 5.11
N ILE A 155 -1.95 2.46 5.89
CA ILE A 155 -1.24 3.49 6.68
C ILE A 155 -0.83 4.69 5.81
N GLN A 156 -0.34 4.44 4.59
CA GLN A 156 0.03 5.51 3.66
C GLN A 156 -1.12 6.44 3.27
N ARG A 157 -2.36 5.95 3.31
CA ARG A 157 -3.57 6.71 2.95
C ARG A 157 -4.29 7.31 4.15
N GLU A 158 -3.78 7.16 5.38
CA GLU A 158 -4.32 7.82 6.58
C GLU A 158 -4.52 9.33 6.38
N PRO A 159 -3.53 10.12 5.91
CA PRO A 159 -3.72 11.57 5.77
C PRO A 159 -4.83 11.93 4.79
N TYR A 160 -5.05 11.06 3.79
CA TYR A 160 -6.11 11.23 2.80
C TYR A 160 -7.48 10.90 3.40
N HIS A 161 -7.69 9.66 3.83
CA HIS A 161 -9.00 9.18 4.31
C HIS A 161 -9.47 9.84 5.60
N LEU A 162 -8.56 10.33 6.45
CA LEU A 162 -8.95 11.05 7.66
C LEU A 162 -9.32 12.51 7.40
N THR A 163 -9.12 12.99 6.17
CA THR A 163 -9.55 14.32 5.71
C THR A 163 -10.69 14.26 4.70
N ASP A 164 -11.44 13.15 4.66
CA ASP A 164 -12.56 13.02 3.74
C ASP A 164 -13.62 14.12 3.96
N GLY A 165 -14.24 14.55 2.87
CA GLY A 165 -15.12 15.71 2.80
C GLY A 165 -14.44 17.09 2.96
N ILE A 166 -13.16 17.18 3.35
CA ILE A 166 -12.59 18.47 3.78
C ILE A 166 -12.49 19.52 2.67
N TRP A 167 -12.48 19.11 1.40
CA TRP A 167 -12.46 20.05 0.27
C TRP A 167 -13.71 20.94 0.24
N LEU A 168 -14.80 20.52 0.89
CA LEU A 168 -16.08 21.23 0.97
C LEU A 168 -16.28 22.01 2.27
N ARG A 169 -15.35 21.96 3.24
CA ARG A 169 -15.50 22.63 4.55
C ARG A 169 -15.82 24.12 4.46
N GLY A 170 -15.39 24.76 3.37
CA GLY A 170 -15.57 26.19 3.11
C GLY A 170 -16.86 26.53 2.37
N VAL A 171 -17.67 25.57 1.93
CA VAL A 171 -18.92 25.83 1.19
C VAL A 171 -19.97 26.51 2.08
N PRO A 172 -20.31 26.02 3.28
CA PRO A 172 -21.32 26.67 4.12
C PRO A 172 -20.75 27.90 4.85
N GLN A 173 -20.88 29.10 4.26
CA GLN A 173 -20.43 30.37 4.89
C GLN A 173 -21.55 31.40 5.16
N GLY A 174 -22.81 31.08 4.84
CA GLY A 174 -23.92 32.03 4.94
C GLY A 174 -25.17 31.54 4.21
N PRO A 175 -26.01 32.46 3.70
CA PRO A 175 -27.14 32.08 2.84
C PRO A 175 -26.67 31.21 1.68
N MET A 176 -27.29 30.04 1.52
CA MET A 176 -26.89 29.05 0.54
C MET A 176 -27.68 29.20 -0.76
N THR A 177 -26.99 29.08 -1.88
CA THR A 177 -27.59 28.87 -3.20
C THR A 177 -28.00 27.40 -3.38
N TYR A 178 -28.72 27.10 -4.46
CA TYR A 178 -29.02 25.72 -4.81
C TYR A 178 -27.75 24.91 -5.13
N ILE A 179 -26.72 25.55 -5.71
CA ILE A 179 -25.40 24.93 -5.95
C ILE A 179 -24.74 24.58 -4.61
N ASP A 180 -24.71 25.53 -3.67
CA ASP A 180 -24.15 25.30 -2.33
C ASP A 180 -24.88 24.18 -1.61
N SER A 181 -26.21 24.06 -1.80
CA SER A 181 -26.98 22.97 -1.18
C SER A 181 -26.57 21.58 -1.67
N LYS A 182 -26.19 21.43 -2.96
CA LYS A 182 -25.72 20.15 -3.52
C LYS A 182 -24.36 19.76 -2.96
N LEU A 183 -23.43 20.72 -2.90
CA LEU A 183 -22.12 20.52 -2.31
C LEU A 183 -22.21 20.28 -0.80
N PHE A 184 -23.11 20.97 -0.10
CA PHE A 184 -23.34 20.76 1.32
C PHE A 184 -23.95 19.38 1.61
N SER A 185 -24.84 18.86 0.74
CA SER A 185 -25.34 17.49 0.85
C SER A 185 -24.24 16.45 0.78
N ILE A 186 -23.29 16.60 -0.15
CA ILE A 186 -22.10 15.73 -0.22
C ILE A 186 -21.32 15.86 1.10
N TYR A 187 -20.98 17.09 1.49
CA TYR A 187 -20.18 17.34 2.68
C TYR A 187 -20.77 16.75 3.97
N ILE A 188 -22.08 16.87 4.16
CA ILE A 188 -22.71 16.38 5.40
C ILE A 188 -22.80 14.84 5.44
N ASP A 189 -22.92 14.18 4.27
CA ASP A 189 -22.85 12.73 4.15
C ASP A 189 -21.45 12.23 4.52
N GLU A 190 -20.39 12.87 4.01
CA GLU A 190 -18.98 12.58 4.36
C GLU A 190 -18.73 12.68 5.89
N LEU A 191 -19.36 13.67 6.53
CA LEU A 191 -19.33 13.86 7.98
C LEU A 191 -20.26 12.93 8.76
N GLY A 192 -20.96 12.01 8.10
CA GLY A 192 -21.82 11.01 8.72
C GLY A 192 -23.16 11.55 9.23
N ASN A 193 -23.65 12.68 8.70
CA ASN A 193 -24.95 13.26 9.06
C ASN A 193 -25.15 13.50 10.57
N GLY A 194 -24.07 13.75 11.31
CA GLY A 194 -24.08 13.94 12.76
C GLY A 194 -23.96 12.66 13.59
N ASP A 195 -23.91 11.48 12.96
CA ASP A 195 -23.54 10.22 13.59
C ASP A 195 -22.05 9.94 13.39
N VAL A 196 -21.28 10.04 14.46
CA VAL A 196 -19.82 9.79 14.46
C VAL A 196 -19.49 8.39 13.93
N SER A 197 -20.34 7.39 14.15
CA SER A 197 -20.11 6.02 13.67
C SER A 197 -20.26 5.84 12.16
N GLN A 198 -20.82 6.85 11.49
CA GLN A 198 -21.06 6.91 10.05
C GLN A 198 -20.12 7.88 9.33
N ASN A 199 -19.40 8.75 10.05
CA ASN A 199 -18.44 9.64 9.40
C ASN A 199 -17.31 8.82 8.76
N HIS A 200 -16.87 9.22 7.57
CA HIS A 200 -15.94 8.44 6.77
C HIS A 200 -14.59 8.21 7.48
N PRO A 201 -13.99 9.23 8.14
CA PRO A 201 -12.78 9.02 8.94
C PRO A 201 -12.94 7.96 10.04
N SER A 202 -14.07 7.91 10.75
CA SER A 202 -14.30 6.91 11.81
C SER A 202 -14.53 5.53 11.25
N VAL A 203 -15.23 5.41 10.12
CA VAL A 203 -15.37 4.13 9.40
C VAL A 203 -13.99 3.61 9.00
N TYR A 204 -13.11 4.48 8.50
CA TYR A 204 -11.73 4.14 8.17
C TYR A 204 -10.89 3.75 9.39
N LEU A 205 -10.96 4.54 10.48
CA LEU A 205 -10.27 4.22 11.74
C LEU A 205 -10.71 2.88 12.33
N ASN A 206 -11.97 2.47 12.15
CA ASN A 206 -12.41 1.14 12.57
C ASN A 206 -11.69 0.03 11.78
N VAL A 207 -11.44 0.20 10.49
CA VAL A 207 -10.64 -0.77 9.69
C VAL A 207 -9.22 -0.86 10.23
N LEU A 208 -8.59 0.28 10.55
CA LEU A 208 -7.25 0.30 11.15
C LEU A 208 -7.24 -0.32 12.56
N LYS A 209 -8.29 -0.08 13.35
CA LYS A 209 -8.44 -0.68 14.67
C LYS A 209 -8.61 -2.20 14.62
N ASP A 210 -9.34 -2.72 13.64
CA ASP A 210 -9.46 -4.17 13.39
C ASP A 210 -8.10 -4.80 13.02
N LEU A 211 -7.14 -3.98 12.56
CA LEU A 211 -5.74 -4.34 12.32
C LEU A 211 -4.82 -4.07 13.53
N GLU A 212 -5.39 -3.72 14.69
CA GLU A 212 -4.66 -3.33 15.91
C GLU A 212 -3.76 -2.10 15.72
N LEU A 213 -4.07 -1.25 14.73
CA LEU A 213 -3.36 0.01 14.48
C LEU A 213 -4.07 1.15 15.20
N TYR A 214 -3.29 1.91 15.97
CA TYR A 214 -3.76 3.08 16.70
C TYR A 214 -3.17 4.34 16.06
N VAL A 215 -4.06 5.22 15.60
CA VAL A 215 -3.68 6.44 14.89
C VAL A 215 -3.69 7.63 15.86
N PRO A 216 -2.60 8.42 15.95
CA PRO A 216 -2.60 9.65 16.74
C PRO A 216 -3.65 10.65 16.23
N PRO A 217 -4.10 11.61 17.05
CA PRO A 217 -5.05 12.63 16.59
C PRO A 217 -4.52 13.36 15.35
N ILE A 218 -5.33 13.48 14.29
CA ILE A 218 -4.89 14.02 12.98
C ILE A 218 -4.33 15.45 13.06
N THR A 219 -4.76 16.22 14.06
CA THR A 219 -4.28 17.59 14.33
C THR A 219 -2.97 17.64 15.12
N SER A 220 -2.49 16.51 15.62
CA SER A 220 -1.28 16.45 16.45
C SER A 220 0.00 16.45 15.61
N ARG A 221 1.10 16.88 16.23
CA ARG A 221 2.43 16.74 15.64
C ARG A 221 2.85 15.27 15.53
N GLU A 222 2.42 14.44 16.47
CA GLU A 222 2.67 12.99 16.48
C GLU A 222 2.15 12.31 15.22
N PHE A 223 0.96 12.70 14.73
CA PHE A 223 0.38 12.17 13.49
C PHE A 223 1.26 12.44 12.26
N VAL A 224 1.74 13.68 12.11
CA VAL A 224 2.56 14.05 10.95
C VAL A 224 4.02 13.61 11.08
N ASP A 225 4.51 13.33 12.29
CA ASP A 225 5.88 12.83 12.53
C ASP A 225 5.98 11.29 12.46
N GLN A 226 4.88 10.59 12.13
CA GLN A 226 4.87 9.15 11.88
C GLN A 226 5.86 8.78 10.75
N LYS A 227 6.91 8.05 11.11
CA LYS A 227 8.05 7.69 10.22
C LYS A 227 7.67 6.70 9.13
N GLN A 228 6.63 5.90 9.36
CA GLN A 228 6.17 4.88 8.44
C GLN A 228 5.36 5.48 7.27
N ILE A 229 4.75 6.65 7.43
CA ILE A 229 4.07 7.37 6.36
C ILE A 229 5.14 8.05 5.48
N LEU A 230 4.96 8.17 4.18
CA LEU A 230 5.83 8.91 3.26
C LEU A 230 5.44 10.39 3.22
N ASP A 231 6.39 11.29 2.92
CA ASP A 231 6.07 12.73 2.83
C ASP A 231 5.05 13.01 1.72
N ILE A 232 5.14 12.27 0.59
CA ILE A 232 4.22 12.39 -0.55
C ILE A 232 2.76 12.08 -0.17
N SER A 233 2.52 11.25 0.85
CA SER A 233 1.18 10.91 1.35
C SER A 233 0.36 12.12 1.76
N PHE A 234 1.04 13.20 2.16
CA PHE A 234 0.41 14.43 2.59
C PHE A 234 0.09 15.37 1.42
N LYS A 235 0.68 15.19 0.23
CA LYS A 235 0.58 16.16 -0.88
C LYS A 235 -0.86 16.31 -1.39
N LYS A 236 -1.58 15.21 -1.61
CA LYS A 236 -2.98 15.23 -2.08
C LYS A 236 -3.95 15.81 -1.04
N PRO A 237 -3.99 15.36 0.23
CA PRO A 237 -4.88 15.98 1.21
C PRO A 237 -4.47 17.42 1.56
N LEU A 238 -3.19 17.78 1.42
CA LEU A 238 -2.77 19.17 1.54
C LEU A 238 -3.43 20.04 0.45
N LEU A 239 -3.52 19.57 -0.80
CA LEU A 239 -4.21 20.29 -1.88
C LEU A 239 -5.68 20.60 -1.52
N THR A 240 -6.42 19.64 -0.99
CA THR A 240 -7.83 19.83 -0.61
C THR A 240 -7.96 20.73 0.61
N LEU A 241 -7.10 20.56 1.62
CA LEU A 241 -7.03 21.40 2.80
C LEU A 241 -6.77 22.88 2.44
N THR A 242 -5.76 23.16 1.65
CA THR A 242 -5.37 24.55 1.34
C THR A 242 -6.40 25.22 0.44
N THR A 243 -6.96 24.49 -0.52
CA THR A 243 -7.93 25.04 -1.47
C THR A 243 -9.25 25.39 -0.79
N SER A 244 -9.71 24.53 0.13
CA SER A 244 -10.95 24.73 0.87
C SER A 244 -10.93 25.92 1.84
N LEU A 245 -9.75 26.49 2.14
CA LEU A 245 -9.62 27.74 2.90
C LEU A 245 -10.05 28.98 2.10
N PHE A 246 -10.09 28.88 0.77
CA PHE A 246 -10.44 30.00 -0.12
C PHE A 246 -11.58 29.61 -1.09
N PRO A 247 -12.74 29.17 -0.57
CA PRO A 247 -13.79 28.55 -1.37
C PRO A 247 -14.42 29.48 -2.40
N LYS A 248 -14.40 30.80 -2.15
CA LYS A 248 -14.85 31.83 -3.11
C LYS A 248 -13.82 32.10 -4.21
N THR A 249 -12.53 31.97 -3.89
CA THR A 249 -11.46 32.15 -4.87
C THR A 249 -11.37 30.93 -5.77
N PHE A 250 -11.44 29.73 -5.19
CA PHE A 250 -11.26 28.45 -5.88
C PHE A 250 -12.57 27.69 -6.12
N THR A 251 -13.71 28.38 -6.22
CA THR A 251 -15.01 27.72 -6.48
C THR A 251 -14.96 26.80 -7.71
N PRO A 252 -14.41 27.23 -8.87
CA PRO A 252 -14.29 26.35 -10.02
C PRO A 252 -13.43 25.11 -9.75
N GLU A 253 -12.27 25.26 -9.12
CA GLU A 253 -11.36 24.15 -8.86
C GLU A 253 -11.96 23.16 -7.85
N ILE A 254 -12.68 23.63 -6.82
CA ILE A 254 -13.42 22.79 -5.87
C ILE A 254 -14.52 21.98 -6.57
N LEU A 255 -15.25 22.59 -7.52
CA LEU A 255 -16.20 21.86 -8.36
C LEU A 255 -15.49 20.78 -9.20
N GLY A 256 -14.29 21.08 -9.71
CA GLY A 256 -13.43 20.12 -10.39
C GLY A 256 -13.00 18.93 -9.52
N TYR A 257 -12.58 19.21 -8.28
CA TYR A 257 -12.23 18.18 -7.29
C TYR A 257 -13.40 17.28 -6.99
N THR A 258 -14.55 17.89 -6.72
CA THR A 258 -15.81 17.18 -6.45
C THR A 258 -16.21 16.33 -7.64
N LEU A 259 -16.08 16.85 -8.86
CA LEU A 259 -16.37 16.06 -10.06
C LEU A 259 -15.45 14.86 -10.20
N TRP A 260 -14.14 14.98 -9.94
CA TRP A 260 -13.22 13.84 -9.96
C TRP A 260 -13.63 12.82 -8.90
N LEU A 261 -13.59 13.26 -7.63
CA LEU A 261 -13.88 12.43 -6.45
C LEU A 261 -15.15 11.63 -6.67
N GLU A 262 -16.28 12.29 -6.86
CA GLU A 262 -17.58 11.63 -6.84
C GLU A 262 -17.89 10.81 -8.08
N THR A 263 -17.14 10.98 -9.18
CA THR A 263 -17.36 10.18 -10.40
C THR A 263 -16.35 9.05 -10.58
N THR A 264 -15.20 9.11 -9.89
CA THR A 264 -14.16 8.08 -9.97
C THR A 264 -13.98 7.28 -8.68
N SER A 265 -14.35 7.80 -7.50
CA SER A 265 -14.13 7.17 -6.18
C SER A 265 -14.76 5.80 -6.04
N SER A 266 -15.97 5.60 -6.59
CA SER A 266 -16.61 4.27 -6.56
C SER A 266 -15.72 3.22 -7.23
N SER A 267 -14.92 3.59 -8.24
CA SER A 267 -14.02 2.67 -8.92
C SER A 267 -12.84 2.19 -8.09
N GLU A 268 -12.31 3.02 -7.21
CA GLU A 268 -11.19 2.68 -6.32
C GLU A 268 -11.59 1.64 -5.26
N HIS A 269 -12.89 1.55 -4.94
CA HIS A 269 -13.41 0.72 -3.86
C HIS A 269 -13.99 -0.63 -4.32
N SER A 270 -14.12 -0.87 -5.63
CA SER A 270 -14.45 -2.22 -6.12
C SER A 270 -13.24 -3.15 -6.00
N GLY A 271 -13.47 -4.42 -5.68
CA GLY A 271 -12.40 -5.39 -5.48
C GLY A 271 -11.71 -5.30 -4.11
N LEU A 272 -11.58 -4.10 -3.54
CA LEU A 272 -11.09 -3.92 -2.17
C LEU A 272 -11.90 -4.75 -1.16
N ARG A 273 -13.22 -4.90 -1.35
CA ARG A 273 -14.05 -5.84 -0.58
C ARG A 273 -13.48 -7.26 -0.54
N LYS A 274 -13.16 -7.84 -1.71
CA LYS A 274 -12.61 -9.21 -1.80
C LYS A 274 -11.22 -9.31 -1.18
N ILE A 275 -10.41 -8.28 -1.37
CA ILE A 275 -9.08 -8.18 -0.76
C ILE A 275 -9.18 -8.14 0.77
N LEU A 276 -10.09 -7.33 1.31
CA LEU A 276 -10.33 -7.24 2.74
C LEU A 276 -10.91 -8.56 3.29
N ASP A 277 -11.87 -9.18 2.60
CA ASP A 277 -12.43 -10.48 2.98
C ASP A 277 -11.35 -11.58 3.05
N ARG A 278 -10.32 -11.56 2.17
CA ARG A 278 -9.19 -12.51 2.20
C ARG A 278 -8.41 -12.47 3.52
N TYR A 279 -8.39 -11.32 4.19
CA TYR A 279 -7.67 -11.10 5.44
C TYR A 279 -8.60 -10.95 6.65
N ASP A 280 -9.88 -11.32 6.50
CA ASP A 280 -10.93 -11.19 7.50
C ASP A 280 -11.11 -9.74 8.02
N LEU A 281 -10.95 -8.76 7.13
CA LEU A 281 -11.06 -7.34 7.47
C LEU A 281 -12.41 -6.75 7.11
N ASN A 282 -12.86 -5.78 7.91
CA ASN A 282 -14.13 -5.11 7.73
C ASN A 282 -14.14 -4.24 6.46
N PRO A 283 -15.02 -4.52 5.48
CA PRO A 283 -15.06 -3.80 4.23
C PRO A 283 -16.04 -2.63 4.21
N LYS A 284 -16.59 -2.25 5.38
CA LYS A 284 -17.62 -1.20 5.49
C LYS A 284 -17.22 0.11 4.80
N PHE A 285 -15.95 0.52 4.93
CA PHE A 285 -15.43 1.73 4.27
C PHE A 285 -15.62 1.70 2.75
N SER A 286 -15.27 0.58 2.11
CA SER A 286 -15.40 0.41 0.66
C SER A 286 -16.84 0.25 0.21
N LEU A 287 -17.68 -0.42 1.01
CA LEU A 287 -19.09 -0.61 0.67
C LEU A 287 -19.87 0.70 0.72
N LEU A 288 -19.53 1.59 1.65
CA LEU A 288 -20.15 2.90 1.81
C LEU A 288 -19.99 3.74 0.53
N HIS A 289 -18.73 3.97 0.10
CA HIS A 289 -18.41 4.71 -1.12
C HIS A 289 -18.98 4.07 -2.39
N ASN A 290 -18.99 2.74 -2.48
CA ASN A 290 -19.64 2.04 -3.61
C ASN A 290 -21.14 2.34 -3.71
N ALA A 291 -21.81 2.67 -2.60
CA ALA A 291 -23.25 2.94 -2.57
C ALA A 291 -23.57 4.43 -2.79
N ILE A 292 -22.88 5.33 -2.09
CA ILE A 292 -23.25 6.75 -2.07
C ILE A 292 -22.65 7.54 -3.25
N ASP A 293 -21.50 7.12 -3.80
CA ASP A 293 -20.78 7.82 -4.88
C ASP A 293 -21.29 7.42 -6.28
N ASN A 294 -22.59 7.11 -6.41
CA ASN A 294 -23.16 6.70 -7.70
C ASN A 294 -23.65 7.91 -8.52
N ASN A 295 -23.61 7.78 -9.85
CA ASN A 295 -24.00 8.87 -10.77
C ASN A 295 -25.50 8.95 -11.06
N LEU A 296 -26.31 8.02 -10.52
CA LEU A 296 -27.77 8.00 -10.76
C LEU A 296 -28.48 8.91 -9.77
N ASP A 297 -28.32 8.64 -8.48
CA ASP A 297 -28.98 9.36 -7.39
C ASP A 297 -28.01 9.78 -6.27
N GLY A 298 -26.73 9.40 -6.39
CA GLY A 298 -25.68 9.66 -5.42
C GLY A 298 -24.86 10.93 -5.67
N HIS A 299 -23.71 11.01 -5.01
CA HIS A 299 -22.87 12.21 -5.01
C HIS A 299 -22.35 12.59 -6.38
N GLY A 300 -22.07 11.61 -7.24
CA GLY A 300 -21.61 11.87 -8.61
C GLY A 300 -22.65 12.61 -9.45
N LYS A 301 -23.96 12.37 -9.21
CA LYS A 301 -25.03 13.20 -9.78
C LYS A 301 -24.98 14.62 -9.24
N TYR A 302 -24.83 14.78 -7.93
CA TYR A 302 -24.80 16.10 -7.29
C TYR A 302 -23.61 16.94 -7.77
N ALA A 303 -22.44 16.32 -7.96
CA ALA A 303 -21.26 16.96 -8.51
C ALA A 303 -21.51 17.47 -9.94
N ARG A 304 -22.08 16.63 -10.82
CA ARG A 304 -22.44 16.99 -12.20
C ARG A 304 -23.49 18.11 -12.25
N ASP A 305 -24.55 17.99 -11.44
CA ASP A 305 -25.59 19.01 -11.35
C ASP A 305 -25.01 20.35 -10.88
N ALA A 306 -24.14 20.34 -9.85
CA ALA A 306 -23.50 21.55 -9.34
C ALA A 306 -22.64 22.26 -10.40
N VAL A 307 -21.85 21.51 -11.19
CA VAL A 307 -21.07 22.04 -12.31
C VAL A 307 -21.97 22.66 -13.37
N GLN A 308 -23.02 21.97 -13.79
CA GLN A 308 -23.95 22.46 -14.82
C GLN A 308 -24.67 23.73 -14.36
N LEU A 309 -25.23 23.72 -13.15
CA LEU A 309 -25.92 24.88 -12.57
C LEU A 309 -25.00 26.09 -12.42
N TYR A 310 -23.76 25.85 -12.01
CA TYR A 310 -22.75 26.89 -11.90
C TYR A 310 -22.44 27.54 -13.26
N LEU A 311 -22.22 26.74 -14.29
CA LEU A 311 -21.91 27.27 -15.63
C LEU A 311 -23.13 27.90 -16.30
N ASP A 312 -24.34 27.41 -16.04
CA ASP A 312 -25.59 28.04 -16.48
C ASP A 312 -25.77 29.43 -15.81
N ASP A 313 -25.42 29.59 -14.53
CA ASP A 313 -25.43 30.87 -13.81
C ASP A 313 -24.39 31.85 -14.37
N ILE A 314 -23.17 31.39 -14.63
CA ILE A 314 -22.11 32.18 -15.29
C ILE A 314 -22.54 32.59 -16.70
N LEU A 315 -23.17 31.70 -17.47
CA LEU A 315 -23.67 32.01 -18.81
C LEU A 315 -24.70 33.15 -18.77
N GLN A 316 -25.61 33.12 -17.80
CA GLN A 316 -26.66 34.15 -17.65
C GLN A 316 -26.08 35.50 -17.21
N LYS A 317 -25.07 35.51 -16.33
CA LYS A 317 -24.52 36.74 -15.74
C LYS A 317 -23.40 37.37 -16.55
N GLU A 318 -22.53 36.56 -17.14
CA GLU A 318 -21.24 36.99 -17.70
C GLU A 318 -21.00 36.52 -19.14
N GLY A 319 -21.84 35.63 -19.65
CA GLY A 319 -21.82 35.19 -21.05
C GLY A 319 -20.81 34.08 -21.37
N ARG A 320 -20.77 33.68 -22.64
CA ARG A 320 -20.09 32.45 -23.09
C ARG A 320 -18.56 32.46 -22.88
N GLN A 321 -17.92 33.62 -22.98
CA GLN A 321 -16.46 33.70 -22.75
C GLN A 321 -16.10 33.42 -21.29
N ALA A 322 -16.92 33.89 -20.35
CA ALA A 322 -16.74 33.61 -18.93
C ALA A 322 -16.97 32.12 -18.64
N VAL A 323 -17.97 31.48 -19.26
CA VAL A 323 -18.19 30.03 -19.16
C VAL A 323 -16.94 29.23 -19.53
N GLU A 324 -16.32 29.53 -20.68
CA GLU A 324 -15.07 28.84 -21.08
C GLU A 324 -13.93 29.05 -20.08
N HIS A 325 -13.80 30.26 -19.54
CA HIS A 325 -12.78 30.56 -18.52
C HIS A 325 -13.02 29.74 -17.24
N HIS A 326 -14.26 29.72 -16.75
CA HIS A 326 -14.65 28.98 -15.55
C HIS A 326 -14.55 27.47 -15.77
N TRP A 327 -14.98 26.97 -16.93
CA TRP A 327 -14.84 25.57 -17.29
C TRP A 327 -13.38 25.12 -17.31
N LYS A 328 -12.47 25.91 -17.88
CA LYS A 328 -11.03 25.61 -17.84
C LYS A 328 -10.51 25.49 -16.41
N ARG A 329 -11.00 26.32 -15.49
CA ARG A 329 -10.64 26.23 -14.07
C ARG A 329 -11.24 25.00 -13.38
N ILE A 330 -12.49 24.65 -13.69
CA ILE A 330 -13.11 23.39 -13.23
C ILE A 330 -12.29 22.19 -13.70
N TRP A 331 -11.93 22.14 -14.97
CA TRP A 331 -11.11 21.06 -15.51
C TRP A 331 -9.70 21.05 -14.92
N THR A 332 -9.12 22.23 -14.65
CA THR A 332 -7.84 22.34 -13.93
C THR A 332 -7.94 21.73 -12.54
N GLY A 333 -9.04 21.96 -11.82
CA GLY A 333 -9.34 21.30 -10.55
C GLY A 333 -9.41 19.78 -10.71
N TYR A 334 -10.21 19.31 -11.66
CA TYR A 334 -10.36 17.88 -11.97
C TYR A 334 -9.00 17.20 -12.22
N VAL A 335 -8.16 17.79 -13.08
CA VAL A 335 -6.81 17.29 -13.38
C VAL A 335 -5.89 17.40 -12.16
N ALA A 336 -5.92 18.50 -11.42
CA ALA A 336 -5.07 18.69 -10.24
C ALA A 336 -5.34 17.61 -9.19
N TYR A 337 -6.61 17.26 -8.99
CA TYR A 337 -6.97 16.20 -8.05
C TYR A 337 -6.49 14.82 -8.51
N GLY A 338 -6.72 14.49 -9.78
CA GLY A 338 -6.34 13.18 -10.34
C GLY A 338 -4.82 12.96 -10.42
N THR A 339 -4.03 14.03 -10.52
CA THR A 339 -2.57 13.95 -10.78
C THR A 339 -1.69 14.28 -9.58
N THR A 340 -2.19 15.02 -8.59
CA THR A 340 -1.39 15.42 -7.42
C THR A 340 -1.15 14.25 -6.47
N GLY A 341 0.10 14.06 -6.04
CA GLY A 341 0.43 13.16 -4.94
C GLY A 341 0.20 11.68 -5.26
N ASN A 342 0.61 11.23 -6.45
CA ASN A 342 0.56 9.82 -6.84
C ASN A 342 1.52 8.97 -5.98
N ILE A 343 1.02 8.53 -4.83
CA ILE A 343 1.72 7.68 -3.88
C ILE A 343 1.91 6.26 -4.38
N ASP A 344 1.04 5.78 -5.26
CA ASP A 344 1.06 4.40 -5.74
C ASP A 344 2.36 4.11 -6.50
N ASN A 345 2.92 5.08 -7.23
CA ASN A 345 4.21 4.97 -7.89
C ASN A 345 5.38 4.79 -6.89
N GLU A 346 5.41 5.59 -5.82
CA GLU A 346 6.45 5.49 -4.78
C GLU A 346 6.32 4.17 -4.02
N LEU A 347 5.10 3.78 -3.64
CA LEU A 347 4.85 2.50 -2.98
C LEU A 347 5.20 1.32 -3.88
N LYS A 348 4.91 1.39 -5.19
CA LYS A 348 5.29 0.35 -6.14
C LYS A 348 6.81 0.22 -6.25
N ALA A 349 7.53 1.35 -6.26
CA ALA A 349 8.99 1.35 -6.26
C ALA A 349 9.55 0.71 -4.97
N LEU A 350 8.97 1.04 -3.81
CA LEU A 350 9.34 0.42 -2.52
C LEU A 350 9.04 -1.07 -2.50
N TYR A 351 7.87 -1.49 -3.00
CA TYR A 351 7.48 -2.88 -3.13
C TYR A 351 8.45 -3.67 -4.03
N LYS A 352 8.78 -3.13 -5.21
CA LYS A 352 9.77 -3.75 -6.12
C LYS A 352 11.15 -3.84 -5.47
N LYS A 353 11.57 -2.78 -4.77
CA LYS A 353 12.83 -2.78 -4.04
C LYS A 353 12.83 -3.84 -2.94
N GLN A 354 11.74 -3.99 -2.19
CA GLN A 354 11.59 -5.01 -1.15
C GLN A 354 11.70 -6.43 -1.74
N LYS A 355 11.05 -6.70 -2.88
CA LYS A 355 11.16 -7.99 -3.57
C LYS A 355 12.56 -8.31 -4.08
N GLN A 356 13.38 -7.30 -4.35
CA GLN A 356 14.79 -7.49 -4.74
C GLN A 356 15.71 -7.80 -3.56
N ILE A 357 15.28 -7.55 -2.31
CA ILE A 357 16.07 -7.87 -1.13
C ILE A 357 16.03 -9.38 -0.93
N THR A 358 17.19 -10.03 -1.12
CA THR A 358 17.32 -11.45 -0.87
C THR A 358 17.22 -11.75 0.64
N PRO A 359 16.73 -12.93 1.06
CA PRO A 359 16.75 -13.33 2.46
C PRO A 359 18.14 -13.22 3.12
N LYS A 360 19.22 -13.45 2.34
CA LYS A 360 20.60 -13.20 2.76
C LYS A 360 20.85 -11.74 3.12
N GLN A 361 20.46 -10.80 2.25
CA GLN A 361 20.65 -9.36 2.50
C GLN A 361 19.85 -8.87 3.71
N GLU A 362 18.62 -9.35 3.91
CA GLU A 362 17.86 -9.00 5.12
C GLU A 362 18.54 -9.51 6.40
N PHE A 363 19.08 -10.73 6.38
CA PHE A 363 19.77 -11.26 7.54
C PHE A 363 21.10 -10.53 7.80
N ILE A 364 21.81 -10.09 6.75
CA ILE A 364 22.97 -9.20 6.87
C ILE A 364 22.62 -7.92 7.64
N GLU A 365 21.52 -7.25 7.28
CA GLU A 365 21.10 -6.02 7.96
C GLU A 365 20.71 -6.27 9.42
N LEU A 366 20.05 -7.40 9.70
CA LEU A 366 19.76 -7.82 11.06
C LEU A 366 21.05 -8.08 11.88
N ILE A 367 22.04 -8.73 11.29
CA ILE A 367 23.35 -8.96 11.91
C ILE A 367 24.03 -7.62 12.23
N LYS A 368 24.07 -6.67 11.29
CA LYS A 368 24.64 -5.34 11.50
C LYS A 368 23.95 -4.59 12.64
N LYS A 369 22.62 -4.67 12.72
CA LYS A 369 21.84 -4.05 13.81
C LYS A 369 22.18 -4.64 15.17
N LYS A 370 22.43 -5.95 15.26
CA LYS A 370 22.69 -6.67 16.53
C LYS A 370 24.17 -6.75 16.90
N SER A 371 25.09 -6.52 15.96
CA SER A 371 26.55 -6.70 16.14
C SER A 371 27.12 -5.87 17.30
N ILE A 372 26.59 -4.66 17.51
CA ILE A 372 27.01 -3.74 18.58
C ILE A 372 27.04 -4.43 19.94
N LEU A 373 26.00 -5.23 20.23
CA LEU A 373 25.88 -6.02 21.45
C LEU A 373 26.54 -7.39 21.30
N ALA A 374 26.27 -8.10 20.20
CA ALA A 374 26.70 -9.48 19.99
C ALA A 374 28.23 -9.66 20.06
N GLN A 375 29.00 -8.67 19.61
CA GLN A 375 30.47 -8.71 19.59
C GLN A 375 31.15 -8.91 20.96
N LYS A 376 30.41 -8.83 22.08
CA LYS A 376 30.93 -9.05 23.45
C LYS A 376 30.30 -10.25 24.18
N MET A 377 29.34 -10.95 23.57
CA MET A 377 28.44 -11.85 24.29
C MET A 377 28.78 -13.34 24.17
N HIS A 378 29.70 -13.72 23.26
CA HIS A 378 29.92 -15.13 22.93
C HIS A 378 31.19 -15.74 23.55
N GLY A 379 31.96 -14.97 24.34
CA GLY A 379 33.14 -15.45 25.04
C GLY A 379 34.14 -16.16 24.11
N ALA A 380 34.56 -17.38 24.47
CA ALA A 380 35.48 -18.21 23.68
C ALA A 380 34.79 -19.12 22.65
N ARG A 381 33.48 -18.92 22.37
CA ARG A 381 32.75 -19.74 21.40
C ARG A 381 33.24 -19.49 19.99
N ARG A 382 33.36 -20.59 19.23
CA ARG A 382 33.80 -20.60 17.84
C ARG A 382 32.75 -21.27 16.97
N ILE A 383 32.71 -20.91 15.69
CA ILE A 383 31.77 -21.47 14.72
C ILE A 383 32.42 -21.68 13.36
N GLY A 384 31.79 -22.54 12.58
CA GLY A 384 32.07 -22.71 11.15
C GLY A 384 33.34 -23.50 10.86
N PRO A 385 33.57 -23.77 9.56
CA PRO A 385 34.68 -24.59 9.09
C PRO A 385 36.05 -24.02 9.46
N ASN A 386 36.19 -22.69 9.53
CA ASN A 386 37.45 -22.05 9.89
C ASN A 386 37.63 -21.87 11.41
N ASN A 387 36.70 -22.40 12.21
CA ASN A 387 36.72 -22.35 13.67
C ASN A 387 36.94 -20.92 14.21
N CYS A 388 36.27 -19.94 13.61
CA CYS A 388 36.42 -18.52 13.92
C CYS A 388 35.75 -18.17 15.25
N LEU A 389 36.32 -17.24 16.04
CA LEU A 389 35.68 -16.73 17.25
C LEU A 389 34.45 -15.89 16.88
N LEU A 390 33.32 -16.14 17.55
CA LEU A 390 32.07 -15.42 17.27
C LEU A 390 32.21 -13.91 17.49
N ASN A 391 32.84 -13.50 18.60
CA ASN A 391 33.04 -12.09 18.92
C ASN A 391 33.84 -11.36 17.82
N ASP A 392 34.84 -12.02 17.23
CA ASP A 392 35.66 -11.44 16.17
C ASP A 392 34.86 -11.29 14.88
N LEU A 393 34.02 -12.28 14.54
CA LEU A 393 33.14 -12.21 13.36
C LEU A 393 32.11 -11.08 13.47
N PHE A 394 31.60 -10.79 14.67
CA PHE A 394 30.72 -9.63 14.87
C PHE A 394 31.49 -8.29 14.88
N SER A 395 32.77 -8.29 15.24
CA SER A 395 33.62 -7.09 15.30
C SER A 395 34.24 -6.72 13.96
N SER A 396 34.36 -7.66 13.00
CA SER A 396 35.12 -7.48 11.76
C SER A 396 34.44 -6.58 10.71
N ASN A 397 33.25 -6.04 11.00
CA ASN A 397 32.41 -5.31 10.05
C ASN A 397 32.16 -6.07 8.72
N ASP A 398 32.24 -7.40 8.77
CA ASP A 398 32.10 -8.31 7.63
C ASP A 398 31.01 -9.35 7.97
N PRO A 399 29.73 -8.97 7.85
CA PRO A 399 28.61 -9.87 8.15
C PRO A 399 28.50 -11.03 7.16
N GLU A 400 29.08 -10.92 5.96
CA GLU A 400 29.09 -12.01 4.98
C GLU A 400 29.97 -13.16 5.44
N LYS A 401 31.13 -12.85 6.03
CA LYS A 401 31.98 -13.87 6.66
C LYS A 401 31.29 -14.58 7.81
N LEU A 402 30.57 -13.86 8.68
CA LEU A 402 29.76 -14.48 9.74
C LEU A 402 28.72 -15.45 9.14
N LEU A 403 28.00 -15.03 8.10
CA LEU A 403 27.02 -15.88 7.43
C LEU A 403 27.64 -17.12 6.81
N TYR A 404 28.80 -17.00 6.16
CA TYR A 404 29.51 -18.15 5.59
C TYR A 404 29.89 -19.18 6.67
N GLU A 405 30.44 -18.72 7.80
CA GLU A 405 30.80 -19.61 8.91
C GLU A 405 29.55 -20.24 9.56
N LEU A 406 28.47 -19.47 9.71
CA LEU A 406 27.21 -19.94 10.30
C LEU A 406 26.50 -20.96 9.40
N GLU A 407 26.39 -20.67 8.10
CA GLU A 407 25.78 -21.53 7.09
C GLU A 407 26.43 -22.91 7.04
N ASN A 408 27.76 -22.96 7.18
CA ASN A 408 28.56 -24.18 7.08
C ASN A 408 28.95 -24.76 8.45
N SER A 409 28.19 -24.44 9.50
CA SER A 409 28.35 -25.00 10.85
C SER A 409 27.28 -26.03 11.18
N ASP A 410 27.41 -26.67 12.35
CA ASP A 410 26.39 -27.57 12.90
C ASP A 410 25.15 -26.85 13.44
N MET A 411 25.12 -25.51 13.39
CA MET A 411 24.00 -24.69 13.85
C MET A 411 22.85 -24.60 12.84
N ILE A 412 23.15 -24.83 11.56
CA ILE A 412 22.21 -24.65 10.44
C ILE A 412 22.06 -25.96 9.68
N VAL A 413 20.82 -26.39 9.50
CA VAL A 413 20.44 -27.43 8.55
C VAL A 413 19.79 -26.70 7.38
N LYS A 414 20.51 -26.58 6.26
CA LYS A 414 20.11 -25.79 5.09
C LYS A 414 18.71 -26.20 4.64
N GLY A 415 17.76 -25.26 4.61
CA GLY A 415 16.37 -25.54 4.25
C GLY A 415 15.42 -25.91 5.37
N TYR A 416 15.94 -26.30 6.53
CA TYR A 416 15.15 -26.90 7.60
C TYR A 416 15.29 -26.08 8.89
N PRO A 417 14.53 -24.97 9.02
CA PRO A 417 14.53 -24.12 10.21
C PRO A 417 14.32 -24.90 11.52
N HIS A 418 13.33 -25.80 11.56
CA HIS A 418 13.00 -26.58 12.76
C HIS A 418 14.06 -27.62 13.15
N GLN A 419 14.98 -27.96 12.24
CA GLN A 419 16.09 -28.87 12.52
C GLN A 419 17.40 -28.10 12.84
N SER A 420 17.45 -26.81 12.51
CA SER A 420 18.61 -25.96 12.75
C SER A 420 18.72 -25.64 14.25
N LYS A 421 19.87 -25.98 14.87
CA LYS A 421 20.13 -25.73 16.30
C LYS A 421 19.98 -24.26 16.68
N LEU A 422 20.22 -23.34 15.74
CA LEU A 422 19.97 -21.91 15.96
C LEU A 422 18.53 -21.64 16.39
N LEU A 423 17.54 -22.22 15.69
CA LEU A 423 16.12 -21.94 15.93
C LEU A 423 15.46 -22.92 16.90
N ASN A 424 15.81 -24.20 16.85
CA ASN A 424 15.16 -25.22 17.70
C ASN A 424 15.81 -25.38 19.09
N HIS A 425 16.95 -24.74 19.34
CA HIS A 425 17.64 -24.80 20.62
C HIS A 425 18.13 -23.43 21.08
N ALA A 426 18.99 -22.74 20.32
CA ALA A 426 19.73 -21.59 20.82
C ALA A 426 18.85 -20.41 21.24
N VAL A 427 17.78 -20.11 20.49
CA VAL A 427 16.85 -19.01 20.79
C VAL A 427 15.67 -19.42 21.67
N THR A 428 15.55 -20.71 22.02
CA THR A 428 14.47 -21.20 22.89
C THR A 428 14.67 -20.78 24.35
N PHE A 429 13.66 -20.98 25.21
CA PHE A 429 13.73 -20.65 26.65
C PHE A 429 14.92 -21.32 27.34
N GLN A 430 15.27 -22.54 26.94
CA GLN A 430 16.40 -23.29 27.49
C GLN A 430 17.74 -22.94 26.81
N GLY A 431 17.72 -22.11 25.77
CA GLY A 431 18.87 -21.76 24.97
C GLY A 431 19.61 -20.49 25.44
N PRO A 432 20.90 -20.35 25.09
CA PRO A 432 21.72 -19.20 25.49
C PRO A 432 21.34 -17.87 24.82
N MET A 433 20.48 -17.88 23.80
CA MET A 433 20.04 -16.70 23.04
C MET A 433 18.56 -16.40 23.22
N TYR A 434 17.97 -16.86 24.34
CA TYR A 434 16.57 -16.56 24.67
C TYR A 434 16.29 -15.05 24.66
N GLN A 435 15.23 -14.64 23.96
CA GLN A 435 14.80 -13.24 23.77
C GLN A 435 15.80 -12.29 23.08
N VAL A 436 16.86 -12.81 22.46
CA VAL A 436 17.78 -11.98 21.66
C VAL A 436 17.10 -11.44 20.39
N PHE A 437 16.18 -12.21 19.82
CA PHE A 437 15.40 -11.87 18.62
C PHE A 437 13.91 -11.82 18.95
N ASN A 438 13.19 -10.89 18.33
CA ASN A 438 11.72 -10.87 18.34
C ASN A 438 11.14 -11.77 17.23
N ALA A 439 9.82 -11.87 17.15
CA ALA A 439 9.14 -12.72 16.15
C ALA A 439 9.50 -12.37 14.69
N ASP A 440 9.57 -11.08 14.35
CA ASP A 440 9.91 -10.63 13.00
C ASP A 440 11.36 -10.95 12.64
N GLU A 441 12.28 -10.73 13.59
CA GLU A 441 13.70 -11.04 13.43
C GLU A 441 13.93 -12.56 13.29
N LEU A 442 13.16 -13.39 14.00
CA LEU A 442 13.17 -14.85 13.81
C LEU A 442 12.60 -15.27 12.44
N SER A 443 11.61 -14.54 11.90
CA SER A 443 11.08 -14.77 10.55
C SER A 443 12.14 -14.47 9.47
N ILE A 444 12.96 -13.43 9.63
CA ILE A 444 14.10 -13.15 8.75
C ILE A 444 15.08 -14.33 8.73
N ILE A 445 15.48 -14.82 9.91
CA ILE A 445 16.41 -15.97 10.03
C ILE A 445 15.81 -17.22 9.39
N THR A 446 14.52 -17.48 9.64
CA THR A 446 13.78 -18.61 9.07
C THR A 446 13.77 -18.57 7.55
N ARG A 447 13.44 -17.43 6.95
CA ARG A 447 13.46 -17.25 5.49
C ARG A 447 14.85 -17.38 4.90
N TRP A 448 15.88 -16.88 5.60
CA TRP A 448 17.26 -17.12 5.19
C TRP A 448 17.61 -18.61 5.17
N ILE A 449 17.33 -19.36 6.25
CA ILE A 449 17.60 -20.81 6.29
C ILE A 449 16.86 -21.55 5.18
N ILE A 450 15.59 -21.21 4.93
CA ILE A 450 14.81 -21.79 3.83
C ILE A 450 15.47 -21.48 2.48
N SER A 451 15.94 -20.25 2.27
CA SER A 451 16.60 -19.84 1.03
C SER A 451 17.96 -20.52 0.77
N LEU A 452 18.51 -21.22 1.76
CA LEU A 452 19.70 -22.06 1.58
C LEU A 452 19.36 -23.37 0.86
N LEU A 453 18.08 -23.73 0.72
CA LEU A 453 17.67 -24.72 -0.27
C LEU A 453 17.73 -24.07 -1.65
N PRO A 454 18.28 -24.78 -2.63
CA PRO A 454 18.20 -24.30 -4.00
C PRO A 454 16.74 -24.27 -4.49
N SER A 455 16.44 -23.33 -5.40
CA SER A 455 15.08 -22.88 -5.78
C SER A 455 14.20 -23.93 -6.47
N THR A 456 14.77 -25.10 -6.78
CA THR A 456 14.15 -26.12 -7.63
C THR A 456 12.90 -26.77 -7.04
N ILE A 457 12.70 -26.76 -5.71
CA ILE A 457 11.49 -27.34 -5.10
C ILE A 457 10.24 -26.60 -5.59
N ASN A 458 10.27 -25.27 -5.54
CA ASN A 458 9.11 -24.46 -5.97
C ASN A 458 8.90 -24.59 -7.48
N ASP A 459 9.98 -24.60 -8.25
CA ASP A 459 9.92 -24.78 -9.70
C ASP A 459 9.28 -26.13 -10.07
N VAL A 460 9.64 -27.22 -9.37
CA VAL A 460 9.04 -28.54 -9.59
C VAL A 460 7.60 -28.61 -9.10
N LEU A 461 7.27 -28.04 -7.94
CA LEU A 461 5.88 -28.03 -7.45
C LEU A 461 4.96 -27.27 -8.43
N SER A 462 5.38 -26.09 -8.89
CA SER A 462 4.66 -25.31 -9.90
C SER A 462 4.54 -26.09 -11.23
N LEU A 463 5.60 -26.79 -11.63
CA LEU A 463 5.59 -27.65 -12.81
C LEU A 463 4.57 -28.80 -12.66
N LEU A 464 4.55 -29.52 -11.53
CA LEU A 464 3.62 -30.62 -11.27
C LEU A 464 2.15 -30.14 -11.31
N VAL A 465 1.85 -28.97 -10.72
CA VAL A 465 0.52 -28.34 -10.79
C VAL A 465 0.13 -28.07 -12.25
N LYS A 466 1.04 -27.49 -13.05
CA LYS A 466 0.80 -27.17 -14.46
C LYS A 466 0.52 -28.43 -15.29
N ARG A 467 1.17 -29.56 -14.98
CA ARG A 467 1.06 -30.81 -15.76
C ARG A 467 -0.07 -31.73 -15.31
N ARG A 468 -0.70 -31.49 -14.15
CA ARG A 468 -1.86 -32.27 -13.65
C ARG A 468 -2.93 -32.55 -14.71
N LYS A 469 -3.32 -31.55 -15.52
CA LYS A 469 -4.37 -31.73 -16.55
C LYS A 469 -3.97 -32.73 -17.63
N LEU A 470 -2.70 -32.73 -18.04
CA LEU A 470 -2.17 -33.66 -19.04
C LEU A 470 -2.01 -35.07 -18.46
N ALA A 471 -1.63 -35.17 -17.19
CA ALA A 471 -1.51 -36.43 -16.48
C ALA A 471 -2.83 -37.22 -16.36
N LYS A 472 -4.00 -36.59 -16.54
CA LYS A 472 -5.31 -37.29 -16.55
C LYS A 472 -5.46 -38.31 -17.67
N HIS A 473 -4.75 -38.13 -18.76
CA HIS A 473 -4.78 -39.04 -19.91
C HIS A 473 -3.69 -40.11 -19.85
N LEU A 474 -2.93 -40.17 -18.74
CA LEU A 474 -1.85 -41.11 -18.53
C LEU A 474 -2.41 -42.53 -18.38
N SER A 475 -2.29 -43.34 -19.44
CA SER A 475 -2.70 -44.74 -19.45
C SER A 475 -1.57 -45.63 -18.92
N THR A 476 -1.30 -45.58 -17.61
CA THR A 476 -0.23 -46.37 -16.96
C THR A 476 -0.73 -47.08 -15.70
N ASN A 477 -0.16 -48.27 -15.45
CA ASN A 477 -0.35 -49.05 -14.21
C ASN A 477 0.86 -48.93 -13.27
N VAL A 478 1.75 -47.96 -13.50
CA VAL A 478 2.92 -47.72 -12.66
C VAL A 478 2.48 -47.25 -11.27
N LYS A 479 3.09 -47.87 -10.24
CA LYS A 479 2.98 -47.45 -8.85
C LYS A 479 4.30 -46.85 -8.37
N LEU A 480 4.22 -45.85 -7.51
CA LEU A 480 5.35 -45.30 -6.77
C LEU A 480 5.22 -45.65 -5.29
N GLN A 481 6.35 -45.91 -4.66
CA GLN A 481 6.43 -46.08 -3.22
C GLN A 481 6.35 -44.72 -2.54
N LEU A 482 5.54 -44.61 -1.49
CA LEU A 482 5.43 -43.45 -0.62
C LEU A 482 6.40 -43.56 0.56
N PRO A 483 6.72 -42.44 1.26
CA PRO A 483 7.64 -42.44 2.40
C PRO A 483 7.24 -43.39 3.54
N ASP A 484 5.95 -43.64 3.72
CA ASP A 484 5.39 -44.57 4.70
C ASP A 484 5.51 -46.07 4.29
N GLY A 485 6.06 -46.34 3.10
CA GLY A 485 6.24 -47.67 2.54
C GLY A 485 5.03 -48.21 1.76
N SER A 486 3.91 -47.47 1.72
CA SER A 486 2.76 -47.82 0.88
C SER A 486 3.03 -47.56 -0.61
N GLU A 487 2.18 -48.08 -1.50
CA GLU A 487 2.29 -47.87 -2.94
C GLU A 487 1.01 -47.24 -3.51
N GLU A 488 1.18 -46.22 -4.35
CA GLU A 488 0.07 -45.50 -5.00
C GLU A 488 0.29 -45.42 -6.52
N TYR A 489 -0.78 -45.41 -7.30
CA TYR A 489 -0.65 -45.26 -8.75
C TYR A 489 -0.16 -43.86 -9.12
N LEU A 490 0.79 -43.80 -10.07
CA LEU A 490 1.37 -42.54 -10.54
C LEU A 490 0.32 -41.55 -11.04
N LYS A 491 -0.70 -42.04 -11.77
CA LYS A 491 -1.82 -41.22 -12.26
C LYS A 491 -2.63 -40.59 -11.12
N ASP A 492 -2.80 -41.30 -10.00
CA ASP A 492 -3.63 -40.88 -8.88
C ASP A 492 -2.85 -39.87 -8.02
N LEU A 493 -1.52 -40.02 -7.92
CA LEU A 493 -0.64 -39.05 -7.26
C LEU A 493 -0.65 -37.66 -7.94
N PHE A 494 -0.86 -37.57 -9.26
CA PHE A 494 -1.05 -36.26 -9.92
C PHE A 494 -2.34 -35.56 -9.49
N GLU A 495 -3.33 -36.28 -8.96
CA GLU A 495 -4.59 -35.73 -8.46
C GLU A 495 -4.51 -35.32 -6.97
N LYS A 496 -3.48 -35.75 -6.25
CA LYS A 496 -3.19 -35.38 -4.85
C LYS A 496 -2.34 -34.10 -4.74
N ASP A 497 -1.97 -33.71 -3.53
CA ASP A 497 -1.07 -32.57 -3.31
C ASP A 497 0.25 -32.80 -4.08
N PRO A 498 0.74 -31.81 -4.86
CA PRO A 498 1.99 -31.95 -5.62
C PRO A 498 3.19 -32.38 -4.75
N SER A 499 3.19 -32.05 -3.46
CA SER A 499 4.22 -32.43 -2.50
C SER A 499 4.24 -33.93 -2.22
N GLU A 500 3.09 -34.61 -2.30
CA GLU A 500 3.01 -36.07 -2.16
C GLU A 500 3.65 -36.79 -3.35
N LEU A 501 3.36 -36.34 -4.57
CA LEU A 501 3.98 -36.88 -5.77
C LEU A 501 5.50 -36.62 -5.78
N LEU A 502 5.92 -35.42 -5.36
CA LEU A 502 7.34 -35.08 -5.23
C LEU A 502 8.05 -35.98 -4.21
N SER A 503 7.40 -36.25 -3.08
CA SER A 503 7.91 -37.15 -2.04
C SER A 503 7.97 -38.61 -2.52
N ALA A 504 6.96 -39.06 -3.27
CA ALA A 504 6.94 -40.38 -3.91
C ALA A 504 8.10 -40.53 -4.91
N PHE A 505 8.33 -39.53 -5.77
CA PHE A 505 9.48 -39.54 -6.67
C PHE A 505 10.79 -39.66 -5.90
N ARG A 506 10.96 -38.88 -4.82
CA ARG A 506 12.18 -38.86 -4.01
C ARG A 506 12.59 -40.24 -3.49
N VAL A 507 11.65 -41.00 -2.94
CA VAL A 507 11.94 -42.30 -2.30
C VAL A 507 11.82 -43.49 -3.25
N SER A 508 11.22 -43.29 -4.43
CA SER A 508 11.06 -44.35 -5.41
C SER A 508 12.37 -44.69 -6.14
N LYS A 509 12.38 -45.86 -6.76
CA LYS A 509 13.44 -46.28 -7.71
C LYS A 509 13.53 -45.41 -8.96
N TRP A 510 12.63 -44.45 -9.13
CA TRP A 510 12.62 -43.55 -10.27
C TRP A 510 13.62 -42.42 -10.13
N ASN A 511 14.11 -42.18 -8.92
CA ASN A 511 15.06 -41.14 -8.61
C ASN A 511 16.43 -41.69 -8.19
N ILE A 512 17.44 -40.83 -8.17
CA ILE A 512 18.78 -41.17 -7.69
C ILE A 512 18.82 -40.97 -6.16
N PRO A 513 19.17 -42.00 -5.37
CA PRO A 513 19.30 -41.85 -3.93
C PRO A 513 20.41 -40.85 -3.59
N PHE A 514 20.11 -39.86 -2.74
CA PHE A 514 21.10 -38.91 -2.24
C PHE A 514 21.78 -39.49 -1.00
N ASP A 515 22.99 -40.04 -1.17
CA ASP A 515 23.79 -40.66 -0.10
C ASP A 515 24.90 -39.73 0.44
N GLY A 516 24.87 -38.44 0.07
CA GLY A 516 25.89 -37.45 0.41
C GLY A 516 27.05 -37.36 -0.58
N SER A 517 27.02 -38.09 -1.70
CA SER A 517 27.92 -37.92 -2.84
C SER A 517 27.40 -36.87 -3.85
N ASN A 518 28.30 -36.25 -4.62
CA ASN A 518 27.94 -35.27 -5.64
C ASN A 518 27.23 -35.97 -6.83
N VAL A 519 25.93 -35.70 -7.01
CA VAL A 519 25.18 -36.12 -8.21
C VAL A 519 25.76 -35.39 -9.42
N THR A 520 26.26 -36.12 -10.42
CA THR A 520 26.80 -35.52 -11.65
C THR A 520 25.73 -35.40 -12.73
N LYS A 521 25.97 -34.52 -13.73
CA LYS A 521 25.09 -34.37 -14.90
C LYS A 521 24.88 -35.68 -15.66
N GLU A 522 25.92 -36.52 -15.74
CA GLU A 522 25.86 -37.83 -16.38
C GLU A 522 24.97 -38.83 -15.61
N ASN A 523 24.94 -38.74 -14.27
CA ASN A 523 24.01 -39.51 -13.45
C ASN A 523 22.55 -39.08 -13.67
N VAL A 524 22.29 -37.77 -13.80
CA VAL A 524 20.92 -37.25 -13.98
C VAL A 524 20.32 -37.62 -15.34
N ASP A 525 21.09 -37.56 -16.42
CA ASP A 525 20.63 -37.98 -17.75
C ASP A 525 20.29 -39.49 -17.81
N THR A 526 20.84 -40.29 -16.88
CA THR A 526 20.55 -41.72 -16.78
C THR A 526 19.44 -42.06 -15.78
N CYS A 527 18.94 -41.08 -15.03
CA CYS A 527 17.87 -41.21 -14.03
C CYS A 527 16.57 -41.75 -14.67
N PRO A 528 15.89 -42.76 -14.08
CA PRO A 528 14.67 -43.31 -14.66
C PRO A 528 13.53 -42.29 -14.78
N LEU A 529 13.41 -41.33 -13.87
CA LEU A 529 12.46 -40.22 -13.97
C LEU A 529 12.73 -39.37 -15.22
N ILE A 530 13.98 -38.99 -15.44
CA ILE A 530 14.38 -38.20 -16.62
C ILE A 530 14.19 -38.99 -17.92
N LYS A 531 14.57 -40.28 -17.95
CA LYS A 531 14.34 -41.17 -19.09
C LYS A 531 12.85 -41.38 -19.40
N SER A 532 11.99 -41.32 -18.40
CA SER A 532 10.56 -41.47 -18.62
C SER A 532 9.93 -40.31 -19.39
N ILE A 533 10.62 -39.17 -19.49
CA ILE A 533 10.18 -37.97 -20.23
C ILE A 533 10.74 -37.97 -21.67
N ASP A 534 11.80 -38.73 -21.92
CA ASP A 534 12.40 -38.86 -23.25
C ASP A 534 11.47 -39.60 -24.23
N LYS A 535 11.84 -39.59 -25.52
CA LYS A 535 11.08 -40.23 -26.60
C LYS A 535 10.78 -41.70 -26.29
N ASN A 536 9.51 -42.09 -26.38
CA ASN A 536 8.92 -43.37 -26.00
C ASN A 536 8.85 -43.63 -24.48
N GLY A 537 9.14 -42.64 -23.65
CA GLY A 537 8.98 -42.70 -22.20
C GLY A 537 7.52 -42.53 -21.79
N ILE A 538 7.14 -43.10 -20.64
CA ILE A 538 5.73 -43.09 -20.22
C ILE A 538 5.20 -41.71 -19.82
N LEU A 539 6.08 -40.76 -19.51
CA LEU A 539 5.78 -39.37 -19.14
C LEU A 539 5.99 -38.38 -20.30
N GLU A 540 6.35 -38.86 -21.50
CA GLU A 540 6.62 -38.04 -22.69
C GLU A 540 5.47 -37.09 -23.04
N HIS A 541 4.21 -37.50 -22.83
CA HIS A 541 3.03 -36.70 -23.14
C HIS A 541 2.55 -35.84 -21.97
N VAL A 542 3.14 -36.00 -20.79
CA VAL A 542 2.80 -35.23 -19.58
C VAL A 542 3.74 -34.04 -19.41
N PHE A 543 5.03 -34.24 -19.66
CA PHE A 543 6.07 -33.21 -19.56
C PHE A 543 6.59 -32.84 -20.94
N ASN A 544 6.92 -31.56 -21.15
CA ASN A 544 7.46 -31.11 -22.42
C ASN A 544 8.92 -31.57 -22.57
N ARG A 545 9.15 -32.52 -23.49
CA ARG A 545 10.47 -33.10 -23.78
C ARG A 545 11.49 -32.14 -24.43
N TYR A 546 11.06 -30.97 -24.93
CA TYR A 546 11.91 -30.07 -25.72
C TYR A 546 12.27 -28.74 -25.04
N ASP A 547 11.82 -28.49 -23.81
CA ASP A 547 12.02 -27.20 -23.15
C ASP A 547 12.36 -27.38 -21.64
N ASN A 548 11.85 -26.46 -20.82
CA ASN A 548 12.15 -26.21 -19.42
C ASN A 548 11.75 -27.34 -18.44
N ASP A 549 10.77 -28.20 -18.76
CA ASP A 549 10.28 -29.22 -17.82
C ASP A 549 11.35 -30.25 -17.45
N LYS A 550 12.09 -30.72 -18.45
CA LYS A 550 13.20 -31.67 -18.26
C LYS A 550 14.33 -31.00 -17.47
N GLU A 551 14.63 -29.74 -17.77
CA GLU A 551 15.65 -28.95 -17.07
C GLU A 551 15.30 -28.71 -15.60
N ILE A 552 14.04 -28.34 -15.31
CA ILE A 552 13.53 -28.16 -13.94
C ILE A 552 13.67 -29.45 -13.12
N LEU A 553 13.25 -30.60 -13.67
CA LEU A 553 13.38 -31.89 -12.99
C LEU A 553 14.84 -32.34 -12.86
N SER A 554 15.67 -32.11 -13.89
CA SER A 554 17.10 -32.43 -13.83
C SER A 554 17.83 -31.61 -12.77
N ASN A 555 17.53 -30.32 -12.66
CA ASN A 555 18.11 -29.45 -11.63
C ASN A 555 17.69 -29.89 -10.22
N TRP A 556 16.41 -30.25 -10.03
CA TRP A 556 15.92 -30.81 -8.77
C TRP A 556 16.64 -32.11 -8.38
N ILE A 557 16.94 -33.00 -9.34
CA ILE A 557 17.68 -34.24 -9.09
C ILE A 557 19.16 -33.96 -8.79
N LEU A 558 19.80 -33.07 -9.55
CA LEU A 558 21.19 -32.64 -9.32
C LEU A 558 21.40 -32.11 -7.90
N GLU A 559 20.37 -31.48 -7.33
CA GLU A 559 20.39 -30.89 -6.00
C GLU A 559 19.97 -31.86 -4.89
N GLY A 560 19.88 -33.16 -5.19
CA GLY A 560 19.57 -34.19 -4.20
C GLY A 560 18.08 -34.35 -3.90
N SER A 561 17.22 -33.85 -4.79
CA SER A 561 15.77 -34.05 -4.76
C SER A 561 15.11 -33.60 -3.44
N PRO A 562 15.29 -32.32 -3.06
CA PRO A 562 14.72 -31.81 -1.82
C PRO A 562 13.17 -31.80 -1.87
N ILE A 563 12.52 -31.98 -0.71
CA ILE A 563 11.05 -31.96 -0.57
C ILE A 563 10.62 -30.96 0.50
N GLN A 564 9.41 -30.41 0.38
CA GLN A 564 8.75 -29.71 1.49
C GLN A 564 8.34 -30.77 2.52
N ASN A 565 8.71 -30.59 3.80
CA ASN A 565 8.36 -31.56 4.84
C ASN A 565 6.84 -31.82 4.91
N GLU A 566 6.50 -33.11 5.07
CA GLU A 566 5.21 -33.60 5.57
C GLU A 566 4.97 -33.07 6.99
N THR A 567 4.43 -31.86 7.12
CA THR A 567 3.79 -31.31 8.34
C THR A 567 3.13 -29.95 8.00
N SER A 568 2.47 -29.86 6.84
CA SER A 568 1.68 -28.69 6.43
C SER A 568 0.48 -28.41 7.35
N GLN A 569 0.14 -29.32 8.27
CA GLN A 569 -0.86 -29.07 9.32
C GLN A 569 -0.35 -28.26 10.51
N ASP A 570 0.96 -28.08 10.68
CA ASP A 570 1.52 -27.36 11.85
C ASP A 570 2.01 -25.94 11.54
N GLN A 571 2.21 -25.59 10.26
CA GLN A 571 2.59 -24.22 9.88
C GLN A 571 1.42 -23.22 10.03
N SER A 572 0.18 -23.63 9.73
CA SER A 572 -1.02 -22.79 9.95
C SER A 572 -1.41 -22.70 11.43
N LYS A 573 -0.97 -23.65 12.27
CA LYS A 573 -1.18 -23.62 13.72
C LYS A 573 -0.08 -22.86 14.46
N GLN A 574 1.19 -22.93 14.05
CA GLN A 574 2.26 -22.26 14.79
C GLN A 574 2.39 -20.76 14.50
N ILE A 575 2.01 -20.29 13.31
CA ILE A 575 1.85 -18.83 13.08
C ILE A 575 0.76 -18.26 14.01
N ASN A 576 -0.26 -19.07 14.35
CA ASN A 576 -1.30 -18.70 15.32
C ASN A 576 -0.92 -18.89 16.80
N ILE A 577 0.07 -19.73 17.11
CA ILE A 577 0.53 -19.92 18.51
C ILE A 577 1.49 -18.80 18.94
N ILE A 578 2.17 -18.14 18.01
CA ILE A 578 2.99 -16.95 18.31
C ILE A 578 2.14 -15.68 18.40
N SER A 579 0.96 -15.64 17.77
CA SER A 579 0.06 -14.47 17.78
C SER A 579 -0.99 -14.46 18.90
N GLN A 580 -1.17 -15.55 19.66
CA GLN A 580 -2.19 -15.61 20.71
C GLN A 580 -1.60 -15.59 22.13
N LYS A 581 -1.04 -14.45 22.54
CA LYS A 581 -1.15 -13.95 23.94
C LYS A 581 -1.11 -12.42 23.93
N PRO A 582 -2.09 -11.71 24.51
CA PRO A 582 -2.11 -10.26 24.53
C PRO A 582 -1.00 -9.77 25.46
N PHE A 583 0.01 -9.09 24.91
CA PHE A 583 0.93 -8.29 25.71
C PHE A 583 0.23 -6.97 26.06
N GLN A 584 -0.14 -6.82 27.34
CA GLN A 584 -0.44 -5.52 27.93
C GLN A 584 0.83 -4.66 27.86
N PHE A 585 0.80 -3.57 27.10
CA PHE A 585 1.78 -2.51 27.25
C PHE A 585 1.38 -1.61 28.42
N GLN A 586 2.11 -1.71 29.53
CA GLN A 586 2.31 -0.56 30.41
C GLN A 586 3.46 0.26 29.82
N TYR A 587 3.13 1.40 29.21
CA TYR A 587 3.54 2.76 29.59
C TYR A 587 3.12 3.75 28.51
#